data_AF-A0A256ZDY4-F1
#
_entry.id   AF-A0A256ZDY4-F1
#
_cell.length_a   1.000
_cell.length_b   1.000
_cell.length_c   1.000
_cell.angle_alpha   90.00
_cell.angle_beta   90.00
_cell.angle_gamma   90.00
#
_symmetry.space_group_name_H-M   'P 1'
#
loop_
_entity.id
_entity.type
_entity.pdbx_description
1 polymer ?
#
loop_
_entity_poly.entity_id
_entity_poly.type
_entity_poly.pdbx_seq_one_letter_code
_entity_poly.pdbx_strand_id
1 'polypeptide(L)'
;DTERALDMFAKLDMRLSGIIVNMVYPVSLLKRPDVGPYLRNRIKMQQKYMDIIWDKFGDYIRAVLPMYDREPKGLEMIARVAKDLFGWSPEGEVWWREQ
;
A
#
# COMPACT_ATOMS: atom_id res chain seq x y z
N ASP A 1 -13.43 3.27 7.04
CA ASP A 1 -12.85 4.12 8.10
C ASP A 1 -12.00 5.27 7.57
N THR A 2 -11.11 5.06 6.59
CA THR A 2 -10.33 6.16 5.98
C THR A 2 -11.21 7.33 5.54
N GLU A 3 -12.28 7.08 4.79
CA GLU A 3 -13.24 8.14 4.37
C GLU A 3 -13.84 8.91 5.56
N ARG A 4 -14.21 8.20 6.63
CA ARG A 4 -14.77 8.82 7.83
C ARG A 4 -13.74 9.68 8.55
N ALA A 5 -12.48 9.25 8.59
CA ALA A 5 -11.39 10.04 9.14
C ALA A 5 -11.17 11.32 8.32
N LEU A 6 -11.24 11.25 6.99
CA LEU A 6 -11.12 12.43 6.12
C LEU A 6 -12.25 13.44 6.38
N ASP A 7 -13.50 12.97 6.47
CA ASP A 7 -14.64 13.82 6.81
C ASP A 7 -14.48 14.47 8.20
N MET A 8 -13.98 13.72 9.18
CA MET A 8 -13.68 14.24 10.51
C MET A 8 -12.59 15.33 10.47
N PHE A 9 -11.50 15.13 9.73
CA PHE A 9 -10.44 16.15 9.58
C PHE A 9 -10.96 17.41 8.89
N ALA A 10 -11.76 17.25 7.83
CA ALA A 10 -12.38 18.38 7.14
C ALA A 10 -13.28 19.22 8.08
N LYS A 11 -14.03 18.57 8.96
CA LYS A 11 -14.86 19.24 9.99
C LYS A 11 -14.04 20.01 11.03
N LEU A 12 -12.76 19.68 11.19
CA LEU A 12 -11.82 20.35 12.09
C LEU A 12 -10.95 21.40 11.37
N ASP A 13 -11.28 21.76 10.13
CA ASP A 13 -10.52 22.66 9.26
C ASP A 13 -9.06 22.20 9.03
N MET A 14 -8.84 20.87 9.10
CA MET A 14 -7.55 20.26 8.83
C MET A 14 -7.51 19.77 7.38
N ARG A 15 -6.47 20.18 6.64
CA ARG A 15 -6.20 19.68 5.29
C ARG A 15 -5.44 18.37 5.35
N LEU A 16 -5.90 17.37 4.58
CA LEU A 16 -5.17 16.12 4.42
C LEU A 16 -3.93 16.35 3.56
N SER A 17 -2.76 16.02 4.10
CA SER A 17 -1.50 16.09 3.35
C SER A 17 -1.29 14.87 2.44
N GLY A 18 -1.80 13.69 2.85
CA GLY A 18 -1.76 12.49 2.03
C GLY A 18 -2.04 11.20 2.79
N ILE A 19 -2.03 10.09 2.07
CA ILE A 19 -2.34 8.73 2.52
C ILE A 19 -1.17 7.81 2.18
N ILE A 20 -0.81 6.95 3.12
CA ILE A 20 0.12 5.84 2.89
C ILE A 20 -0.71 4.55 2.89
N VAL A 21 -0.57 3.76 1.83
CA VAL A 21 -1.18 2.43 1.76
C VAL A 21 -0.13 1.40 2.14
N ASN A 22 -0.34 0.66 3.22
CA ASN A 22 0.67 -0.25 3.78
C ASN A 22 0.27 -1.72 3.65
N MET A 23 1.25 -2.62 3.80
CA MET A 23 1.08 -4.08 3.81
C MET A 23 0.43 -4.63 2.53
N VAL A 24 0.79 -4.07 1.38
CA VAL A 24 0.32 -4.56 0.08
C VAL A 24 1.22 -5.69 -0.39
N TYR A 25 0.66 -6.86 -0.66
CA TYR A 25 1.42 -8.00 -1.16
C TYR A 25 1.85 -7.76 -2.61
N PRO A 26 3.11 -8.01 -2.97
CA PRO A 26 3.56 -7.93 -4.35
C PRO A 26 2.86 -8.94 -5.25
N VAL A 27 2.38 -8.48 -6.41
CA VAL A 27 1.71 -9.35 -7.40
C VAL A 27 2.67 -10.37 -8.00
N SER A 28 3.97 -10.06 -8.04
CA SER A 28 5.02 -10.98 -8.45
C SER A 28 5.02 -12.30 -7.66
N LEU A 29 4.47 -12.32 -6.44
CA LEU A 29 4.28 -13.55 -5.67
C LEU A 29 3.34 -14.55 -6.36
N LEU A 30 2.36 -14.09 -7.14
CA LEU A 30 1.45 -14.98 -7.89
C LEU A 30 2.16 -15.85 -8.94
N LYS A 31 3.35 -15.43 -9.38
CA LYS A 31 4.20 -16.17 -10.32
C LYS A 31 5.00 -17.29 -9.65
N ARG A 32 5.08 -17.29 -8.32
CA ARG A 32 5.81 -18.32 -7.57
C ARG A 32 5.02 -19.63 -7.50
N PRO A 33 5.64 -20.79 -7.78
CA PRO A 33 4.95 -22.09 -7.80
C PRO A 33 4.52 -22.55 -6.40
N ASP A 34 5.21 -22.10 -5.36
CA ASP A 34 4.97 -22.43 -3.95
C ASP A 34 3.90 -21.55 -3.28
N VAL A 35 3.32 -20.57 -3.99
CA VAL A 35 2.26 -19.73 -3.43
C VAL A 35 0.97 -20.51 -3.26
N GLY A 36 0.66 -20.80 -1.99
CA GLY A 36 -0.57 -21.46 -1.59
C GLY A 36 -1.84 -20.66 -1.88
N PRO A 37 -3.01 -21.33 -1.90
CA PRO A 37 -4.29 -20.74 -2.27
C PRO A 37 -4.71 -19.56 -1.37
N TYR A 38 -4.36 -19.61 -0.09
CA TYR A 38 -4.64 -18.52 0.85
C TYR A 38 -3.99 -17.20 0.42
N LEU A 39 -2.67 -17.23 0.19
CA LEU A 39 -1.92 -16.05 -0.19
C LEU A 39 -2.34 -15.55 -1.58
N ARG A 40 -2.59 -16.47 -2.52
CA ARG A 40 -3.13 -16.16 -3.84
C ARG A 40 -4.47 -15.40 -3.74
N ASN A 41 -5.37 -15.83 -2.87
CA ASN A 41 -6.66 -15.17 -2.66
C ASN A 41 -6.51 -13.82 -1.95
N ARG A 42 -5.56 -13.67 -1.01
CA ARG A 42 -5.24 -12.39 -0.35
C ARG A 42 -4.73 -11.36 -1.34
N ILE A 43 -3.81 -11.74 -2.23
CA ILE A 43 -3.29 -10.83 -3.27
C ILE A 43 -4.43 -10.37 -4.19
N LYS A 44 -5.23 -11.30 -4.71
CA LYS A 44 -6.38 -10.96 -5.57
C LYS A 44 -7.42 -10.07 -4.89
N MET A 45 -7.67 -10.30 -3.59
CA MET A 45 -8.53 -9.43 -2.79
C MET A 45 -7.93 -8.03 -2.68
N GLN A 46 -6.63 -7.92 -2.35
CA GLN A 46 -5.96 -6.63 -2.23
C GLN A 46 -5.96 -5.86 -3.55
N GLN A 47 -5.72 -6.50 -4.69
CA GLN A 47 -5.80 -5.84 -6.00
C GLN A 47 -7.14 -5.13 -6.21
N LYS A 48 -8.26 -5.82 -5.93
CA LYS A 48 -9.60 -5.22 -6.03
C LYS A 48 -9.78 -4.00 -5.12
N TYR A 49 -9.28 -4.07 -3.89
CA TYR A 49 -9.36 -2.94 -2.97
C TYR A 49 -8.39 -1.81 -3.32
N MET A 50 -7.22 -2.14 -3.86
CA MET A 50 -6.27 -1.15 -4.35
C MET A 50 -6.84 -0.34 -5.50
N ASP A 51 -7.59 -0.96 -6.42
CA ASP A 51 -8.30 -0.22 -7.47
C ASP A 51 -9.33 0.76 -6.90
N ILE A 52 -10.10 0.34 -5.88
CA ILE A 52 -11.06 1.22 -5.18
C ILE A 52 -10.34 2.36 -4.44
N ILE A 53 -9.22 2.06 -3.78
CA ILE A 53 -8.40 3.05 -3.07
C ILE A 53 -7.82 4.06 -4.05
N TRP A 54 -7.34 3.59 -5.20
CA TRP A 54 -6.74 4.43 -6.23
C TRP A 54 -7.76 5.37 -6.87
N ASP A 55 -8.94 4.85 -7.20
CA ASP A 55 -10.05 5.64 -7.76
C ASP A 55 -10.49 6.76 -6.78
N LYS A 56 -10.57 6.44 -5.49
CA LYS A 56 -11.06 7.37 -4.47
C LYS A 56 -10.01 8.35 -3.95
N PHE A 57 -8.76 7.92 -3.86
CA PHE A 57 -7.71 8.63 -3.12
C PHE A 57 -6.42 8.84 -3.89
N GLY A 58 -6.36 8.50 -5.18
CA GLY A 58 -5.14 8.54 -5.99
C GLY A 58 -4.32 9.81 -5.79
N ASP A 59 -4.96 10.98 -5.85
CA ASP A 59 -4.31 12.29 -5.67
C ASP A 59 -3.71 12.53 -4.28
N TYR A 60 -4.19 11.79 -3.28
CA TYR A 60 -3.70 11.85 -1.90
C TYR A 60 -2.66 10.78 -1.59
N ILE A 61 -2.50 9.74 -2.40
CA ILE A 61 -1.55 8.64 -2.11
C ILE A 61 -0.12 9.17 -2.26
N ARG A 62 0.66 9.05 -1.17
CA ARG A 62 2.07 9.46 -1.12
C ARG A 62 3.04 8.30 -1.12
N ALA A 63 2.57 7.10 -0.80
CA ALA A 63 3.34 5.88 -0.89
C ALA A 63 2.45 4.64 -0.85
N VAL A 64 2.90 3.58 -1.53
CA VAL A 64 2.42 2.22 -1.33
C VAL A 64 3.58 1.38 -0.82
N LEU A 65 3.43 0.80 0.37
CA LEU A 65 4.45 -0.01 1.03
C LEU A 65 4.11 -1.50 0.96
N PRO A 66 5.11 -2.35 0.70
CA PRO A 66 4.89 -3.79 0.59
C PRO A 66 4.58 -4.42 1.95
N MET A 67 3.95 -5.60 1.91
CA MET A 67 4.01 -6.53 3.03
C MET A 67 5.44 -7.05 3.15
N TYR A 68 6.11 -6.70 4.24
CA TYR A 68 7.45 -7.17 4.54
C TYR A 68 7.45 -8.63 5.01
N ASP A 69 8.60 -9.28 4.86
CA ASP A 69 8.87 -10.67 5.26
C ASP A 69 8.99 -10.85 6.77
N ARG A 70 9.22 -9.77 7.50
CA ARG A 70 9.27 -9.72 8.96
C ARG A 70 8.73 -8.40 9.49
N GLU A 71 8.43 -8.36 10.77
CA GLU A 71 7.96 -7.16 11.44
C GLU A 71 9.00 -6.02 11.33
N PRO A 72 8.59 -4.77 11.05
CA PRO A 72 9.51 -3.65 10.87
C PRO A 72 10.04 -3.12 12.22
N LYS A 73 10.79 -3.96 12.94
CA LYS A 73 11.43 -3.62 14.22
C LYS A 73 12.95 -3.54 14.09
N GLY A 74 13.53 -2.62 14.85
CA GLY A 74 14.97 -2.34 14.83
C GLY A 74 15.37 -1.38 13.71
N LEU A 75 16.53 -0.73 13.89
CA LEU A 75 17.01 0.34 13.01
C LEU A 75 17.17 -0.11 11.56
N GLU A 76 17.61 -1.34 11.33
CA GLU A 76 17.77 -1.91 9.99
C GLU A 76 16.44 -1.93 9.22
N MET A 77 15.38 -2.47 9.83
CA MET A 77 14.07 -2.54 9.18
C MET A 77 13.43 -1.16 9.05
N ILE A 78 13.60 -0.29 10.04
CA ILE A 78 13.10 1.10 9.95
C ILE A 78 13.79 1.83 8.78
N ALA A 79 15.09 1.65 8.58
CA ALA A 79 15.82 2.22 7.46
C ALA A 79 15.31 1.67 6.11
N ARG A 80 14.99 0.37 6.03
CA ARG A 80 14.36 -0.22 4.84
C ARG A 80 12.99 0.40 4.55
N VAL A 81 12.12 0.49 5.56
CA VAL A 81 10.79 1.10 5.41
C VAL A 81 10.91 2.57 4.98
N ALA A 82 11.84 3.32 5.55
CA ALA A 82 12.09 4.72 5.17
C ALA A 82 12.55 4.81 3.71
N LYS A 83 13.48 3.94 3.28
CA LYS A 83 13.93 3.89 1.89
C LYS A 83 12.77 3.62 0.94
N ASP A 84 11.90 2.65 1.25
CA ASP A 84 10.76 2.30 0.42
C ASP A 84 9.70 3.43 0.42
N LEU A 85 9.52 4.11 1.55
CA LEU A 85 8.59 5.25 1.69
C LEU A 85 9.02 6.45 0.86
N PHE A 86 10.29 6.86 0.98
CA PHE A 86 10.80 8.06 0.30
C PHE A 86 11.27 7.79 -1.14
N GLY A 87 11.50 6.51 -1.49
CA GLY A 87 11.87 6.08 -2.85
C GLY A 87 10.68 5.75 -3.74
N TRP A 88 9.44 5.78 -3.22
CA TRP A 88 8.25 5.48 -3.99
C TRP A 88 7.87 6.63 -4.93
N SER A 89 7.40 6.29 -6.14
CA SER A 89 6.79 7.22 -7.09
C SER A 89 5.58 6.56 -7.77
N PRO A 90 4.48 7.30 -7.99
CA PRO A 90 3.30 6.79 -8.70
C PRO A 90 3.56 6.54 -10.19
N GLU A 91 4.56 7.20 -10.78
CA GLU A 91 5.04 6.97 -12.15
C GLU A 91 6.00 5.77 -12.26
N GLY A 92 6.42 5.21 -11.11
CA GLY A 92 7.29 4.04 -11.03
C GLY A 92 6.58 2.72 -11.35
N GLU A 93 7.27 1.61 -11.11
CA GLU A 93 6.69 0.27 -11.31
C GLU A 93 5.51 0.05 -10.36
N VAL A 94 4.30 -0.09 -10.93
CA VAL A 94 3.09 -0.45 -10.17
C VAL A 94 3.10 -1.95 -9.86
N TRP A 95 3.95 -2.34 -8.91
CA TRP A 95 4.24 -3.74 -8.55
C TRP A 95 3.07 -4.49 -7.89
N TRP A 96 2.00 -3.80 -7.52
CA TRP A 96 0.79 -4.37 -6.91
C TRP A 96 -0.35 -4.59 -7.93
N ARG A 97 -0.17 -4.24 -9.20
CA ARG A 97 -1.13 -4.51 -10.29
C ARG A 97 -0.54 -5.56 -11.26
N GLU A 98 -1.38 -6.40 -11.85
CA GLU A 98 -0.95 -7.20 -13.01
C GLU A 98 -0.81 -6.25 -14.21
N GLN A 99 0.36 -6.22 -14.85
CA GLN A 99 0.57 -5.52 -16.13
C GLN A 99 -0.14 -6.25 -17.26
#